data_AF-I7JW51-F1
#
_entry.id   AF-I7JW51-F1
#
_cell.length_a   1.000
_cell.length_b   1.000
_cell.length_c   1.000
_cell.angle_alpha   90.00
_cell.angle_beta   90.00
_cell.angle_gamma   90.00
#
_symmetry.space_group_name_H-M   'P 1'
#
loop_
_entity.id
_entity.type
_entity.pdbx_description
1 polymer ?
#
loop_
_entity_poly.entity_id
_entity_poly.type
_entity_poly.pdbx_seq_one_letter_code
_entity_poly.pdbx_strand_id
1 'polypeptide(L)'
;MATAQTSGEEAAPSRVHRAGAFDIRSVTGALIGLYGIVLLVAWLVVDPGVNPETGQPKDAANNLWAGIAMLAVAAAFFAWARLRPIVVDDD
;
A
#
# COMPACT_ATOMS: atom_id res chain seq x y z
N MET A 1 1.42 54.36 -34.69
CA MET A 1 2.09 53.15 -35.23
C MET A 1 3.20 52.77 -34.26
N ALA A 2 3.44 51.47 -34.05
CA ALA A 2 4.37 50.82 -33.10
C ALA A 2 3.75 50.55 -31.70
N THR A 3 2.94 49.50 -31.54
CA THR A 3 3.26 48.07 -31.29
C THR A 3 3.51 47.74 -29.82
N ALA A 4 2.60 46.93 -29.28
CA ALA A 4 2.63 46.31 -27.97
C ALA A 4 3.90 45.47 -27.75
N GLN A 5 4.47 45.55 -26.55
CA GLN A 5 5.36 44.53 -26.00
C GLN A 5 4.61 43.84 -24.87
N THR A 6 3.88 42.78 -25.22
CA THR A 6 3.51 41.73 -24.28
C THR A 6 4.77 40.92 -24.05
N SER A 7 5.52 41.25 -23.01
CA SER A 7 6.60 40.40 -22.51
C SER A 7 5.99 39.03 -22.22
N GLY A 8 6.40 38.03 -22.99
CA GLY A 8 6.03 36.64 -22.75
C GLY A 8 6.59 36.23 -21.41
N GLU A 9 5.70 36.09 -20.43
CA GLU A 9 5.96 35.33 -19.22
C GLU A 9 6.21 33.88 -19.68
N GLU A 10 7.47 33.54 -19.84
CA GLU A 10 7.92 32.20 -20.20
C GLU A 10 7.58 31.29 -19.01
N ALA A 11 6.38 30.72 -19.03
CA ALA A 11 5.89 29.81 -18.00
C ALA A 11 6.89 28.67 -17.83
N ALA A 12 7.61 28.69 -16.70
CA ALA A 12 8.56 27.65 -16.33
C ALA A 12 7.84 26.28 -16.36
N PRO A 13 8.48 25.20 -16.87
CA PRO A 13 7.83 23.90 -16.95
C PRO A 13 7.53 23.41 -15.52
N SER A 14 6.24 23.30 -15.20
CA SER A 14 5.79 22.71 -13.93
C SER A 14 6.33 21.29 -13.83
N ARG A 15 7.21 21.08 -12.85
CA ARG A 15 7.85 19.79 -12.63
C ARG A 15 6.83 18.96 -11.85
N VAL A 16 6.12 18.07 -12.55
CA VAL A 16 5.12 17.18 -11.93
C VAL A 16 5.80 16.33 -10.85
N HIS A 17 5.62 16.69 -9.58
CA HIS A 17 6.13 15.93 -8.45
C HIS A 17 5.03 15.00 -7.97
N ARG A 18 5.14 13.72 -8.31
CA ARG A 18 4.21 12.74 -7.74
C ARG A 18 4.24 12.87 -6.23
N ALA A 19 3.06 13.02 -5.61
CA ALA A 19 2.90 12.94 -4.16
C ALA A 19 3.73 11.74 -3.72
N GLY A 20 4.72 12.02 -2.88
CA GLY A 20 5.93 11.22 -2.71
C GLY A 20 5.64 9.78 -2.30
N ALA A 21 6.69 9.00 -2.11
CA ALA A 21 6.68 7.57 -1.78
C ALA A 21 5.78 7.11 -0.58
N PHE A 22 4.99 7.98 0.02
CA PHE A 22 4.07 7.80 1.15
C PHE A 22 2.58 8.01 0.79
N ASP A 23 2.08 7.43 -0.31
CA ASP A 23 0.63 7.28 -0.50
C ASP A 23 0.08 6.34 0.59
N ILE A 24 -0.94 6.78 1.34
CA ILE A 24 -1.56 6.00 2.42
C ILE A 24 -2.02 4.61 1.96
N ARG A 25 -2.50 4.47 0.72
CA ARG A 25 -2.95 3.19 0.15
C ARG A 25 -1.78 2.23 -0.02
N SER A 26 -0.65 2.75 -0.48
CA SER A 26 0.57 1.96 -0.67
C SER A 26 1.18 1.56 0.67
N VAL A 27 1.20 2.48 1.66
CA VAL A 27 1.69 2.19 3.01
C VAL A 27 0.80 1.16 3.70
N THR A 28 -0.51 1.35 3.70
CA THR A 28 -1.47 0.38 4.26
C THR A 28 -1.38 -0.97 3.56
N GLY A 29 -1.33 -0.98 2.23
CA GLY A 29 -1.17 -2.21 1.45
C GLY A 29 0.12 -2.96 1.79
N ALA A 30 1.24 -2.24 1.96
CA ALA A 30 2.52 -2.84 2.33
C ALA A 30 2.53 -3.40 3.75
N LEU A 31 1.97 -2.69 4.73
CA LEU A 31 1.87 -3.17 6.11
C LEU A 31 0.99 -4.42 6.22
N ILE A 32 -0.19 -4.39 5.58
CA ILE A 32 -1.10 -5.55 5.52
C ILE A 32 -0.41 -6.72 4.81
N GLY A 33 0.22 -6.46 3.66
CA GLY A 33 0.89 -7.49 2.88
C GLY A 33 2.05 -8.14 3.64
N LEU A 34 2.90 -7.33 4.28
CA LEU A 34 4.01 -7.80 5.09
C LEU A 34 3.52 -8.71 6.22
N TYR A 35 2.49 -8.29 6.96
CA TYR A 35 1.94 -9.13 8.02
C TYR A 35 1.27 -10.40 7.48
N GLY A 36 0.60 -10.32 6.33
CA GLY A 36 0.09 -11.50 5.63
C GLY A 36 1.19 -12.53 5.31
N ILE A 37 2.36 -12.07 4.85
CA ILE A 37 3.53 -12.92 4.64
C ILE A 37 4.01 -13.53 5.97
N VAL A 38 4.07 -12.73 7.05
CA VAL A 38 4.43 -13.23 8.38
C VAL A 38 3.50 -14.36 8.81
N LEU A 39 2.19 -14.26 8.55
CA LEU A 39 1.25 -15.33 8.87
C LEU A 39 1.45 -16.58 8.01
N LEU A 40 1.78 -16.44 6.72
CA LEU A 40 2.12 -17.60 5.89
C LEU A 40 3.39 -18.30 6.37
N VAL A 41 4.39 -17.53 6.80
CA VAL A 41 5.61 -18.09 7.43
C VAL A 41 5.24 -18.79 8.74
N ALA A 42 4.42 -18.15 9.58
CA ALA A 42 3.97 -18.74 10.84
C ALA A 42 3.21 -20.06 10.62
N TRP A 43 2.36 -20.14 9.58
CA TRP A 43 1.69 -21.39 9.22
C TRP A 43 2.68 -22.54 8.90
N LEU A 44 3.81 -22.22 8.28
CA LEU A 44 4.80 -23.23 7.87
C LEU A 44 5.72 -23.69 9.01
N VAL A 45 6.12 -22.78 9.89
CA VAL A 45 7.23 -23.06 10.83
C VAL A 45 6.95 -22.75 12.29
N VAL A 46 5.81 -22.13 12.62
CA VAL A 46 5.48 -21.74 14.01
C VAL A 46 4.40 -22.67 14.56
N ASP A 47 4.67 -23.23 15.74
CA ASP A 47 3.66 -23.97 16.51
C ASP A 47 2.54 -23.01 16.95
N PRO A 48 1.27 -23.28 16.60
CA PRO A 48 0.16 -22.38 16.89
C PRO A 48 -0.24 -22.36 18.38
N GLY A 49 0.31 -23.25 19.20
CA GLY A 49 0.07 -23.37 20.63
C GLY A 49 -1.31 -23.94 20.96
N VAL A 50 -1.70 -23.73 22.21
CA VAL A 50 -3.00 -24.14 22.76
C VAL A 50 -3.87 -22.94 23.05
N ASN A 51 -5.19 -23.12 22.97
CA ASN A 51 -6.14 -22.10 23.39
C ASN A 51 -6.19 -22.06 24.93
N PRO A 52 -5.92 -20.90 25.58
CA PRO A 52 -5.89 -20.80 27.03
C PRO A 52 -7.26 -20.99 27.70
N GLU A 53 -8.36 -20.80 26.97
CA GLU A 53 -9.73 -20.94 27.50
C GLU A 53 -10.21 -22.39 27.45
N THR A 54 -9.87 -23.12 26.38
CA THR A 54 -10.39 -24.49 26.15
C THR A 54 -9.35 -25.58 26.40
N GLY A 55 -8.06 -25.22 26.48
CA GLY A 55 -6.94 -26.16 26.58
C GLY A 55 -6.67 -26.97 25.30
N GLN A 56 -7.42 -26.72 24.22
CA GLN A 56 -7.28 -27.47 22.98
C GLN A 56 -6.18 -26.91 22.06
N PRO A 57 -5.51 -27.75 21.25
CA PRO A 57 -4.58 -27.29 20.23
C PRO A 57 -5.23 -26.31 19.26
N LYS A 58 -4.50 -25.26 18.88
CA LYS A 58 -4.95 -24.32 17.85
C LYS A 58 -4.65 -24.91 16.48
N ASP A 59 -5.54 -24.66 15.52
CA ASP A 59 -5.30 -25.05 14.14
C ASP A 59 -4.33 -24.05 13.48
N ALA A 60 -3.21 -24.56 12.97
CA ALA A 60 -2.24 -23.78 12.21
C ALA A 60 -2.85 -23.17 10.95
N ALA A 61 -3.85 -23.82 10.34
CA ALA A 61 -4.53 -23.34 9.14
C ALA A 61 -5.20 -21.97 9.34
N ASN A 62 -5.46 -21.56 10.58
CA ASN A 62 -5.94 -20.21 10.88
C ASN A 62 -4.98 -19.12 10.36
N ASN A 63 -3.67 -19.31 10.54
CA ASN A 63 -2.66 -18.37 10.04
C ASN A 63 -2.63 -18.36 8.50
N LEU A 64 -2.80 -19.52 7.86
CA LEU A 64 -2.87 -19.63 6.40
C LEU A 64 -4.05 -18.83 5.85
N TRP A 65 -5.27 -19.09 6.34
CA TRP A 65 -6.48 -18.42 5.83
C TRP A 65 -6.45 -16.92 6.11
N ALA A 66 -6.06 -16.50 7.31
CA ALA A 66 -5.90 -15.09 7.64
C ALA A 66 -4.83 -14.41 6.76
N GLY A 67 -3.67 -15.06 6.56
CA GLY A 67 -2.59 -14.59 5.71
C GLY A 67 -3.05 -14.40 4.26
N ILE A 68 -3.73 -15.40 3.66
CA ILE A 68 -4.26 -15.32 2.29
C ILE A 68 -5.28 -14.17 2.16
N ALA A 69 -6.19 -14.02 3.11
CA ALA A 69 -7.16 -12.92 3.10
C ALA A 69 -6.46 -11.55 3.16
N MET A 70 -5.44 -11.40 4.01
CA MET A 70 -4.66 -10.17 4.09
C MET A 70 -3.89 -9.87 2.80
N LEU A 71 -3.30 -10.88 2.16
CA LEU A 71 -2.62 -10.71 0.88
C LEU A 71 -3.57 -10.29 -0.24
N ALA A 72 -4.79 -10.84 -0.26
CA ALA A 72 -5.82 -10.41 -1.21
C ALA A 72 -6.20 -8.93 -1.00
N VAL A 73 -6.36 -8.49 0.25
CA VAL A 73 -6.63 -7.08 0.58
C VAL A 73 -5.44 -6.19 0.20
N ALA A 74 -4.21 -6.59 0.49
CA ALA A 74 -3.01 -5.86 0.10
C ALA A 74 -2.92 -5.69 -1.43
N ALA A 75 -3.19 -6.76 -2.18
CA ALA A 75 -3.23 -6.71 -3.65
C ALA A 75 -4.29 -5.72 -4.15
N ALA A 76 -5.47 -5.68 -3.53
CA ALA A 76 -6.52 -4.71 -3.87
C ALA A 76 -6.07 -3.25 -3.60
N PHE A 77 -5.38 -3.00 -2.48
CA PHE A 77 -4.83 -1.68 -2.16
C PHE A 77 -3.76 -1.23 -3.17
N PHE A 78 -2.84 -2.12 -3.53
CA PHE A 78 -1.84 -1.81 -4.55
C PHE A 78 -2.45 -1.60 -5.94
N ALA A 79 -3.42 -2.43 -6.32
CA ALA A 79 -4.16 -2.24 -7.57
C ALA A 79 -4.87 -0.88 -7.58
N TRP A 80 -5.52 -0.49 -6.48
CA TRP A 80 -6.19 0.81 -6.37
C TRP A 80 -5.21 1.99 -6.43
N ALA A 81 -4.09 1.92 -5.71
CA ALA A 81 -3.02 2.93 -5.78
C ALA A 81 -2.47 3.06 -7.21
N ARG A 82 -2.32 1.95 -7.92
CA ARG A 82 -1.83 1.93 -9.30
C ARG A 82 -2.84 2.48 -10.30
N LEU A 83 -4.14 2.26 -10.08
CA LEU A 83 -5.24 2.71 -10.95
C LEU A 83 -5.60 4.18 -10.73
N ARG A 84 -5.41 4.72 -9.52
CA ARG A 84 -5.72 6.13 -9.18
C ARG A 84 -4.50 6.83 -8.55
N PRO A 85 -3.46 7.12 -9.35
CA PRO A 85 -2.27 7.81 -8.85
C PRO A 85 -2.60 9.23 -8.38
N ILE A 86 -2.08 9.63 -7.24
CA ILE A 86 -2.17 11.00 -6.72
C ILE A 86 -1.01 11.80 -7.32
N VAL A 87 -1.35 12.81 -8.12
CA VAL A 87 -0.39 13.78 -8.65
C VAL A 87 -0.46 15.00 -7.75
N VAL A 88 0.70 15.47 -7.26
CA VAL A 88 0.80 16.77 -6.60
C VAL A 88 1.45 17.70 -7.63
N ASP A 89 0.82 18.84 -7.85
CA ASP A 89 1.42 19.89 -8.66
C ASP A 89 2.31 20.72 -7.72
N ASP A 90 3.58 20.88 -8.09
CA ASP A 90 4.49 21.82 -7.45
C ASP A 90 4.25 23.19 -8.10
N ASP A 91 3.65 24.14 -7.35
CA ASP A 91 3.62 25.57 -7.68
C ASP A 91 4.97 26.25 -7.37
#